data_AF-A0A1V5J4Z2-F1
#
_entry.id   AF-A0A1V5J4Z2-F1
#
_cell.length_a   1.000
_cell.length_b   1.000
_cell.length_c   1.000
_cell.angle_alpha   90.00
_cell.angle_beta   90.00
_cell.angle_gamma   90.00
#
_symmetry.space_group_name_H-M   'P 1'
#
loop_
_entity.id
_entity.type
_entity.pdbx_description
1 polymer ?
#
loop_
_entity_poly.entity_id
_entity_poly.type
_entity_poly.pdbx_seq_one_letter_code
_entity_poly.pdbx_strand_id
1 'polypeptide(L)' 'MLITVKDGEGASGFVNLELLPFPEEVKDHHRERISRRMTMKRTSRIHRLLEKDLARIWQNDFGAWPFDGN' A
#
# COMPACT_ATOMS: atom_id res chain seq x y z
N MET A 1 12.51 3.43 11.16
CA MET A 1 12.49 3.65 9.69
C MET A 1 11.04 3.68 9.24
N LEU A 2 10.59 4.76 8.61
CA LEU A 2 9.20 4.88 8.12
C LEU A 2 9.02 4.05 6.85
N ILE A 3 7.93 3.29 6.76
CA ILE A 3 7.62 2.43 5.62
C ILE A 3 6.37 2.96 4.93
N THR A 4 6.51 3.22 3.63
CA THR A 4 5.39 3.57 2.76
C THR A 4 5.13 2.44 1.77
N VAL A 5 3.85 2.19 1.50
CA VAL A 5 3.42 1.19 0.52
C VAL A 5 2.29 1.78 -0.30
N LYS A 6 2.17 1.35 -1.55
CA LYS A 6 1.05 1.75 -2.39
C LYS A 6 -0.23 1.08 -1.91
N ASP A 7 -1.36 1.75 -1.95
CA ASP A 7 -2.66 1.13 -1.65
C ASP A 7 -3.25 0.48 -2.92
N GLY A 8 -4.53 0.08 -2.88
CA GLY A 8 -5.18 -0.49 -4.06
C GLY A 8 -5.14 0.49 -5.25
N GLU A 9 -5.44 1.75 -4.99
CA GLU A 9 -5.57 2.80 -6.00
C GLU A 9 -4.22 3.40 -6.43
N GLY A 10 -3.11 3.02 -5.80
CA GLY A 10 -1.79 3.54 -6.13
C GLY A 10 -1.38 4.79 -5.36
N ALA A 11 -2.19 5.23 -4.41
CA ALA A 11 -1.79 6.25 -3.46
C ALA A 11 -0.76 5.68 -2.48
N SER A 12 0.15 6.53 -2.01
CA SER A 12 1.11 6.13 -0.98
C SER A 12 0.43 6.16 0.40
N GLY A 13 0.50 5.04 1.13
CA GLY A 13 0.04 4.91 2.51
C GLY A 13 1.17 4.51 3.46
N PHE A 14 0.98 4.79 4.76
CA PHE A 14 1.95 4.46 5.81
C PHE A 14 1.58 3.16 6.51
N VAL A 15 2.59 2.33 6.79
CA VAL A 15 2.40 1.01 7.40
C VAL A 15 2.61 1.05 8.92
N ASN A 16 3.69 1.69 9.34
CA ASN A 16 4.10 1.83 10.74
C ASN A 16 3.62 3.16 11.33
N LEU A 17 2.30 3.26 11.41
CA LEU A 17 1.56 4.45 11.85
C LEU A 17 1.81 4.82 13.31
N GLU A 18 2.27 3.87 14.13
CA GLU A 18 2.68 4.09 15.52
C GLU A 18 3.88 5.05 15.65
N LEU A 19 4.68 5.21 14.60
CA LEU A 19 5.78 6.17 14.56
C LEU A 19 5.34 7.59 14.21
N LEU A 20 4.07 7.78 13.83
CA LEU A 20 3.55 9.05 13.35
C LEU A 20 2.58 9.66 14.37
N PRO A 21 2.66 10.98 14.62
CA PRO A 21 1.77 11.69 15.53
C PRO A 21 0.42 12.01 14.86
N PHE A 22 -0.18 11.03 14.19
CA PHE A 22 -1.49 11.17 13.56
C PHE A 22 -2.63 10.89 14.55
N PRO A 23 -3.79 11.55 14.38
CA PRO A 23 -5.03 11.15 15.03
C PRO A 23 -5.37 9.69 14.68
N GLU A 24 -6.03 8.97 15.59
CA GLU A 24 -6.32 7.54 15.38
C GLU A 24 -7.21 7.31 14.16
N GLU A 25 -8.16 8.21 13.88
CA GLU A 25 -9.00 8.19 12.68
C GLU A 25 -8.16 8.16 11.39
N VAL A 26 -7.11 8.97 11.32
CA VAL A 26 -6.19 8.99 10.17
C VAL A 26 -5.41 7.69 10.06
N LYS A 27 -4.98 7.13 11.21
CA LYS A 27 -4.30 5.83 11.23
C LYS A 27 -5.22 4.71 10.76
N ASP A 28 -6.46 4.68 11.21
CA ASP A 28 -7.45 3.71 10.80
C ASP A 28 -7.74 3.79 9.31
N HIS A 29 -7.87 5.00 8.77
CA HIS A 29 -8.01 5.21 7.33
C HIS A 29 -6.84 4.59 6.53
N HIS A 30 -5.59 4.80 6.96
CA HIS A 30 -4.43 4.19 6.32
C HIS A 30 -4.42 2.66 6.44
N ARG A 31 -4.76 2.11 7.62
CA ARG A 31 -4.83 0.67 7.86
C ARG A 31 -5.87 0.01 6.97
N GLU A 32 -7.06 0.61 6.84
CA GLU A 32 -8.15 0.10 6.02
C GLU A 32 -7.74 -0.02 4.55
N ARG A 33 -7.17 1.04 3.98
CA ARG A 33 -6.73 1.06 2.56
C ARG A 33 -5.67 0.00 2.26
N ILE A 34 -4.68 -0.15 3.15
CA ILE A 34 -3.64 -1.15 2.99
C ILE A 34 -4.21 -2.56 3.18
N SER A 35 -5.08 -2.76 4.17
CA SER A 35 -5.76 -4.04 4.43
C SER A 35 -6.62 -4.49 3.24
N ARG A 36 -7.33 -3.55 2.61
CA ARG A 36 -8.10 -3.79 1.37
C ARG A 36 -7.18 -4.36 0.28
N ARG A 37 -6.03 -3.71 0.05
CA ARG A 37 -5.03 -4.17 -0.92
C ARG A 37 -4.48 -5.56 -0.58
N MET A 38 -4.13 -5.79 0.68
CA MET A 38 -3.61 -7.07 1.19
C MET A 38 -4.60 -8.22 0.92
N THR A 39 -5.86 -7.98 1.23
CA THR A 39 -6.96 -8.93 1.01
C THR A 39 -7.09 -9.27 -0.47
N MET A 40 -7.15 -8.25 -1.33
CA MET A 40 -7.25 -8.40 -2.78
C MET A 40 -6.05 -9.16 -3.39
N LYS A 41 -4.83 -8.89 -2.92
CA LYS A 41 -3.61 -9.56 -3.38
C LYS A 41 -3.33 -10.88 -2.65
N ARG A 42 -4.22 -11.31 -1.76
CA ARG A 42 -4.11 -12.52 -0.92
C ARG A 42 -2.73 -12.61 -0.25
N THR A 43 -2.31 -11.51 0.36
CA THR A 43 -1.02 -11.44 1.05
C THR A 43 -1.16 -10.70 2.38
N SER A 44 -0.53 -11.25 3.41
CA SER A 44 -0.45 -10.66 4.76
C SER A 44 0.90 -9.96 5.02
N ARG A 45 1.80 -9.92 4.02
CA ARG A 45 3.19 -9.50 4.19
C ARG A 45 3.46 -8.21 3.42
N ILE A 46 3.79 -7.14 4.14
CA ILE A 46 4.12 -5.83 3.55
C ILE A 46 5.29 -5.89 2.57
N HIS A 47 6.37 -6.60 2.92
CA HIS A 47 7.54 -6.73 2.04
C HIS A 47 7.17 -7.30 0.67
N ARG A 48 6.20 -8.23 0.62
CA ARG A 48 5.74 -8.83 -0.62
C ARG A 48 4.95 -7.85 -1.48
N LEU A 49 4.30 -6.84 -0.88
CA LEU A 49 3.70 -5.74 -1.63
C LEU A 49 4.80 -4.84 -2.21
N LEU A 50 5.81 -4.49 -1.41
CA LEU A 50 6.93 -3.65 -1.85
C LEU A 50 7.73 -4.30 -2.98
N GLU A 51 8.06 -5.58 -2.86
CA GLU A 51 8.75 -6.34 -3.91
C GLU A 51 7.96 -6.32 -5.23
N LYS A 52 6.64 -6.51 -5.17
CA LYS A 52 5.78 -6.42 -6.36
C LYS A 52 5.80 -5.02 -6.96
N ASP A 53 5.77 -3.99 -6.13
CA ASP A 53 5.76 -2.60 -6.57
C ASP A 53 7.07 -2.24 -7.27
N LEU A 54 8.21 -2.64 -6.69
CA LEU A 54 9.53 -2.47 -7.27
C LEU A 54 9.73 -3.28 -8.55
N ALA A 55 9.22 -4.52 -8.59
CA ALA A 55 9.29 -5.37 -9.78
C ALA A 55 8.53 -4.77 -10.96
N ARG A 56 7.36 -4.14 -10.72
CA ARG A 56 6.61 -3.45 -11.77
C ARG A 56 7.40 -2.28 -12.35
N ILE A 57 8.01 -1.45 -11.49
CA ILE A 57 8.87 -0.35 -11.92
C ILE A 57 10.04 -0.88 -12.76
N TRP A 58 10.71 -1.93 -12.30
CA TRP A 58 11.81 -2.57 -13.02
C TRP A 58 11.40 -3.07 -14.41
N GLN A 59 10.18 -3.59 -14.54
CA GLN A 59 9.62 -4.09 -15.80
C GLN A 59 9.07 -2.97 -16.71
N ASN A 60 9.19 -1.69 -16.31
CA ASN A 60 8.50 -0.55 -16.95
C ASN A 60 6.98 -0.73 -17.04
N ASP A 61 6.39 -1.54 -16.14
CA ASP A 61 4.94 -1.67 -16.00
C ASP A 61 4.43 -0.52 -15.12
N PHE A 62 4.25 0.63 -15.77
CA PHE A 62 3.56 1.80 -15.22
C PHE A 62 2.07 1.81 -15.53
N GLY A 63 1.52 0.68 -16.00
CA GLY A 63 0.08 0.54 -16.15
C GLY A 63 -0.63 0.87 -14.84
N ALA A 64 -1.91 1.23 -14.93
CA ALA A 64 -2.76 1.53 -13.78
C ALA A 64 -2.44 0.63 -12.58
N TRP A 65 -2.39 1.22 -11.38
CA TRP A 65 -2.56 0.39 -10.19
C TRP A 65 -3.86 -0.40 -10.38
N PRO A 66 -3.95 -1.65 -9.90
CA PRO A 66 -4.94 -2.63 -10.36
C PRO A 66 -6.43 -2.23 -10.21
N PHE A 67 -6.73 -1.01 -9.77
CA PHE A 67 -8.06 -0.48 -9.54
C PHE A 67 -8.29 0.92 -10.15
N ASP A 68 -7.42 1.44 -11.01
CA ASP A 68 -7.62 2.75 -11.71
C ASP A 68 -8.61 2.65 -12.90
N GLY A 69 -9.54 1.68 -12.88
CA GLY A 69 -10.35 1.34 -14.05
C GLY A 69 -11.64 0.58 -13.77
N ASN A 70 -12.29 0.81 -12.63
CA ASN A 70 -13.67 0.36 -12.40
C ASN A 70 -14.46 1.36 -11.56
#